data_AF-A0A9P6XTE4-F1
#
_entry.id   AF-A0A9P6XTE4-F1
#
_cell.length_a   1.000
_cell.length_b   1.000
_cell.length_c   1.000
_cell.angle_alpha   90.00
_cell.angle_beta   90.00
_cell.angle_gamma   90.00
#
_symmetry.space_group_name_H-M   'P 1'
#
loop_
_entity.id
_entity.type
_entity.pdbx_description
1 polymer ?
#
loop_
_entity_poly.entity_id
_entity_poly.type
_entity_poly.pdbx_seq_one_letter_code
_entity_poly.pdbx_strand_id
1 'polypeptide(L)'
;MTSVERSRVVCWRLGWLPGGVPKRCVYHPTDMLTRSHAIRCLHLHQRLQMPSTEPDPLPFLLNKLPTKRKYGALKHPSSISSAWTVRWSTICQILFELDYLHHGKIPPEIPSLGTKLVNWFSKN
;
A
#
# COMPACT_ATOMS: atom_id res chain seq x y z
N MET A 1 -2.61 5.20 -11.11
CA MET A 1 -1.35 4.97 -10.37
C MET A 1 -0.23 5.80 -10.99
N THR A 2 0.57 6.47 -10.16
CA THR A 2 1.78 7.20 -10.58
C THR A 2 2.97 6.24 -10.76
N SER A 3 4.07 6.71 -11.36
CA SER A 3 5.29 5.89 -11.50
C SER A 3 5.88 5.51 -10.14
N VAL A 4 5.90 6.47 -9.20
CA VAL A 4 6.42 6.26 -7.84
C VAL A 4 5.59 5.25 -7.05
N GLU A 5 4.26 5.35 -7.10
CA GLU A 5 3.36 4.36 -6.46
C GLU A 5 3.58 2.97 -7.04
N ARG A 6 3.70 2.87 -8.37
CA ARG A 6 3.97 1.61 -9.04
C ARG A 6 5.30 1.01 -8.60
N SER A 7 6.35 1.83 -8.53
CA SER A 7 7.68 1.39 -8.08
C SER A 7 7.62 0.83 -6.66
N ARG A 8 6.98 1.53 -5.71
CA ARG A 8 6.82 1.06 -4.33
C ARG A 8 6.10 -0.29 -4.24
N VAL A 9 5.01 -0.45 -4.99
CA VAL A 9 4.25 -1.70 -5.05
C VAL A 9 5.11 -2.85 -5.60
N VAL A 10 5.87 -2.60 -6.66
CA VAL A 10 6.76 -3.59 -7.27
C VAL A 10 7.88 -3.98 -6.30
N CYS A 11 8.54 -3.01 -5.67
CA CYS A 11 9.58 -3.27 -4.67
C CYS A 11 9.04 -4.15 -3.54
N TRP A 12 7.87 -3.80 -2.97
CA TRP A 12 7.25 -4.64 -1.95
C TRP A 12 6.98 -6.06 -2.47
N ARG A 13 6.43 -6.23 -3.68
CA ARG A 13 6.17 -7.56 -4.24
C ARG A 13 7.42 -8.41 -4.42
N LEU A 14 8.55 -7.81 -4.75
CA LEU A 14 9.84 -8.50 -4.93
C LEU A 14 10.57 -8.77 -3.61
N GLY A 15 9.98 -8.42 -2.46
CA GLY A 15 10.66 -8.53 -1.16
C GLY A 15 11.67 -7.42 -0.91
N TRP A 16 11.75 -6.43 -1.79
CA TRP A 16 12.70 -5.33 -1.68
C TRP A 16 12.14 -4.25 -0.76
N LEU A 17 12.83 -4.03 0.34
CA LEU A 17 12.63 -2.84 1.15
C LEU A 17 13.21 -1.62 0.43
N PRO A 18 12.71 -0.40 0.73
CA PRO A 18 13.32 0.80 0.21
C PRO A 18 14.84 0.77 0.48
N GLY A 19 15.65 1.21 -0.49
CA GLY A 19 17.11 1.29 -0.35
C GLY A 19 17.91 -0.01 -0.20
N GLY A 20 17.31 -1.21 -0.29
CA GLY A 20 18.01 -2.49 -0.48
C GLY A 20 18.91 -3.00 0.66
N VAL A 21 19.15 -2.19 1.68
CA VAL A 21 19.97 -2.51 2.85
C VAL A 21 19.09 -2.46 4.10
N PRO A 22 19.14 -3.50 4.97
CA PRO A 22 18.47 -3.47 6.26
C PRO A 22 18.93 -2.26 7.08
N LYS A 23 17.99 -1.44 7.54
CA LYS A 23 18.23 -0.32 8.45
C LYS A 23 17.45 -0.53 9.74
N ARG A 24 17.87 0.12 10.81
CA ARG A 24 17.10 0.16 12.06
C ARG A 24 15.79 0.91 11.85
N CYS A 25 14.72 0.40 12.45
CA CYS A 25 13.44 1.09 12.41
C CYS A 25 13.49 2.38 13.22
N VAL A 26 12.96 3.47 12.68
CA VAL A 26 12.90 4.78 13.36
C VAL A 26 12.06 4.71 14.64
N TYR A 27 10.98 3.92 14.64
CA TYR A 27 10.12 3.75 15.82
C TYR A 27 10.65 2.71 16.81
N HIS A 28 11.45 1.75 16.34
CA HIS A 28 11.99 0.66 17.16
C HIS A 28 13.50 0.53 16.87
N PRO A 29 14.35 1.35 17.50
CA PRO A 29 15.78 1.44 17.16
C PRO A 29 16.57 0.15 17.38
N THR A 30 16.06 -0.78 18.19
CA THR A 30 16.64 -2.10 18.43
C THR A 30 16.37 -3.08 17.30
N ASP A 31 15.35 -2.82 16.48
CA ASP A 31 14.87 -3.75 15.47
C ASP A 31 15.31 -3.32 14.07
N MET A 32 15.71 -4.31 13.27
CA MET A 32 15.90 -4.10 11.85
C MET A 32 14.54 -4.00 11.16
N LEU A 33 14.39 -3.00 10.31
CA LEU A 33 13.26 -2.86 9.40
C LEU A 33 13.33 -4.01 8.40
N THR A 34 12.65 -5.10 8.72
CA THR A 34 12.37 -6.25 7.84
C THR A 34 10.93 -6.19 7.37
N ARG A 35 10.54 -7.07 6.43
CA ARG A 35 9.14 -7.17 5.98
C ARG A 35 8.19 -7.49 7.15
N SER A 36 8.53 -8.50 7.94
CA SER A 36 7.73 -8.91 9.10
C SER A 36 7.68 -7.82 10.16
N HIS A 37 8.79 -7.11 10.38
CA HIS A 37 8.79 -5.94 11.25
C HIS A 37 7.87 -4.84 10.71
N ALA A 38 7.95 -4.51 9.41
CA ALA A 38 7.09 -3.50 8.79
C ALA A 38 5.60 -3.85 8.91
N ILE A 39 5.22 -5.11 8.70
CA ILE A 39 3.84 -5.60 8.86
C ILE A 39 3.31 -5.31 10.28
N ARG A 40 4.12 -5.59 11.31
CA ARG A 40 3.75 -5.35 12.71
C ARG A 40 3.81 -3.85 13.06
N CYS A 41 4.92 -3.19 12.74
CA CYS A 41 5.22 -1.80 13.09
C CYS A 41 4.21 -0.82 12.50
N LEU A 42 3.74 -1.06 11.27
CA LEU A 42 2.74 -0.21 10.60
C LEU A 42 1.30 -0.76 10.73
N HIS A 43 1.11 -1.82 11.53
CA HIS A 43 -0.20 -2.45 11.77
C HIS A 43 -0.96 -2.80 10.48
N LEU A 44 -0.27 -3.41 9.51
CA LEU A 44 -0.80 -3.64 8.16
C LEU A 44 -2.13 -4.40 8.18
N HIS A 45 -2.25 -5.46 9.00
CA HIS A 45 -3.47 -6.26 9.11
C HIS A 45 -4.69 -5.43 9.51
N GLN A 46 -4.55 -4.60 10.55
CA GLN A 46 -5.61 -3.74 11.07
C GLN A 46 -6.03 -2.73 10.00
N ARG A 47 -5.07 -2.00 9.43
CA ARG A 47 -5.34 -0.94 8.44
C ARG A 47 -5.96 -1.49 7.15
N LEU A 48 -5.54 -2.68 6.74
CA LEU A 48 -6.02 -3.33 5.52
C LEU A 48 -7.27 -4.21 5.75
N GLN A 49 -7.75 -4.32 6.99
CA GLN A 49 -8.88 -5.18 7.38
C GLN A 49 -8.65 -6.64 6.93
N MET A 50 -7.46 -7.15 7.22
CA MET A 50 -6.99 -8.48 6.83
C MET A 50 -6.73 -9.34 8.07
N PRO A 51 -7.09 -10.63 8.06
CA PRO A 51 -6.82 -11.53 9.18
C PRO A 51 -5.31 -11.65 9.42
N SER A 52 -4.90 -11.76 10.68
CA SER A 52 -3.50 -11.95 11.08
C SER A 52 -2.91 -13.31 10.67
N THR A 53 -3.74 -14.22 10.16
CA THR A 53 -3.31 -15.52 9.62
C THR A 53 -2.71 -15.40 8.22
N GLU A 54 -3.01 -14.32 7.49
CA GLU A 54 -2.36 -14.04 6.21
C GLU A 54 -0.91 -13.58 6.47
N PRO A 55 0.14 -14.26 5.97
CA PRO A 55 1.52 -13.87 6.30
C PRO A 55 1.90 -12.49 5.77
N ASP A 56 1.30 -12.07 4.65
CA ASP A 56 1.54 -10.76 4.06
C ASP A 56 0.27 -10.17 3.42
N PRO A 57 -0.38 -9.19 4.08
CA PRO A 57 -1.66 -8.68 3.63
C PRO A 57 -1.57 -7.85 2.34
N LEU A 58 -0.39 -7.30 2.01
CA LEU A 58 -0.22 -6.41 0.85
C LEU A 58 -0.30 -7.17 -0.49
N PRO A 59 0.54 -8.19 -0.79
CA PRO A 59 0.45 -8.97 -2.02
C PRO A 59 -0.91 -9.66 -2.17
N PHE A 60 -1.46 -10.19 -1.07
CA PHE A 60 -2.78 -10.81 -1.07
C PHE A 60 -3.85 -9.84 -1.61
N LEU A 61 -3.89 -8.61 -1.10
CA LEU A 61 -4.81 -7.60 -1.58
C LEU A 61 -4.48 -7.18 -3.00
N LEU A 62 -3.22 -6.88 -3.31
CA LEU A 62 -2.81 -6.44 -4.64
C LEU A 62 -3.15 -7.45 -5.75
N ASN A 63 -3.22 -8.75 -5.44
CA ASN A 63 -3.65 -9.78 -6.38
C ASN A 63 -5.15 -9.71 -6.71
N LYS A 64 -5.94 -9.06 -5.86
CA LYS A 64 -7.38 -8.81 -6.06
C LYS A 64 -7.65 -7.43 -6.69
N LEU A 65 -6.60 -6.68 -7.04
CA LEU A 65 -6.73 -5.37 -7.65
C LEU A 65 -7.51 -5.49 -8.98
N PRO A 66 -8.56 -4.69 -9.20
CA PRO A 66 -9.31 -4.76 -10.45
C PRO A 66 -8.41 -4.38 -11.63
N THR A 67 -8.22 -5.30 -12.56
CA THR A 67 -7.37 -5.12 -13.76
C THR A 67 -8.14 -4.61 -14.96
N LYS A 68 -9.47 -4.76 -14.96
CA LYS A 68 -10.36 -4.29 -16.03
C LYS A 68 -11.33 -3.28 -15.46
N ARG A 69 -11.48 -2.14 -16.15
CA ARG A 69 -12.66 -1.28 -15.95
C ARG A 69 -13.84 -2.10 -16.48
N LYS A 70 -14.79 -2.49 -15.63
CA LYS A 70 -16.00 -3.17 -16.11
C LYS A 70 -16.85 -2.14 -16.87
N TYR A 71 -16.51 -1.90 -18.14
CA TYR A 71 -17.43 -1.24 -19.07
C TYR A 71 -18.59 -2.21 -19.30
N GLY A 72 -19.77 -1.83 -18.86
CA GLY A 72 -21.00 -2.58 -19.13
C GLY A 72 -21.23 -3.75 -18.17
N ALA A 73 -21.77 -3.45 -16.99
CA ALA A 73 -22.91 -4.18 -16.42
C ALA A 73 -23.17 -3.62 -15.02
N LEU A 74 -24.44 -3.28 -14.79
CA LEU A 74 -25.10 -2.96 -13.52
C LEU A 74 -25.23 -1.47 -13.21
N LYS A 75 -26.50 -1.07 -13.05
CA LYS A 75 -27.06 0.22 -12.63
C LYS A 75 -26.69 0.63 -11.19
N HIS A 76 -25.51 0.21 -10.72
CA HIS A 76 -24.95 0.55 -9.42
C HIS A 76 -23.44 0.74 -9.64
N PRO A 77 -22.84 1.88 -9.30
CA PRO A 77 -21.39 1.97 -9.20
C PRO A 77 -20.98 0.95 -8.13
N SER A 78 -20.55 -0.22 -8.59
CA SER A 78 -20.52 -1.44 -7.78
C SER A 78 -19.68 -1.22 -6.51
N SER A 79 -20.15 -1.71 -5.37
CA SER A 79 -19.49 -1.70 -4.04
C SER A 79 -17.99 -2.06 -4.06
N ILE A 80 -17.56 -2.77 -5.10
CA ILE A 80 -16.16 -3.10 -5.39
C ILE A 80 -15.30 -1.85 -5.66
N SER A 81 -15.79 -0.87 -6.42
CA SER A 81 -15.07 0.37 -6.74
C SER A 81 -14.88 1.27 -5.51
N SER A 82 -15.90 1.37 -4.65
CA SER A 82 -15.81 2.13 -3.40
C SER A 82 -14.90 1.45 -2.37
N ALA A 83 -14.98 0.13 -2.21
CA ALA A 83 -14.08 -0.61 -1.31
C ALA A 83 -12.60 -0.49 -1.76
N TRP A 84 -12.34 -0.57 -3.06
CA TRP A 84 -10.99 -0.38 -3.61
C TRP A 84 -10.48 1.04 -3.52
N THR A 85 -11.36 2.04 -3.54
CA THR A 85 -10.98 3.44 -3.33
C THR A 85 -10.37 3.65 -1.94
N VAL A 86 -11.01 3.12 -0.90
CA VAL A 86 -10.50 3.19 0.47
C VAL A 86 -9.24 2.35 0.63
N ARG A 87 -9.27 1.08 0.19
CA ARG A 87 -8.13 0.16 0.34
C ARG A 87 -6.88 0.64 -0.40
N TRP A 88 -7.04 1.21 -1.60
CA TRP A 88 -5.91 1.71 -2.37
C TRP A 88 -5.22 2.90 -1.70
N SER A 89 -5.99 3.85 -1.18
CA SER A 89 -5.44 4.98 -0.41
C SER A 89 -4.64 4.49 0.80
N THR A 90 -5.18 3.51 1.54
CA THR A 90 -4.46 2.89 2.67
C THR A 90 -3.17 2.19 2.24
N ILE A 91 -3.18 1.46 1.11
CA ILE A 91 -1.98 0.82 0.57
C ILE A 91 -0.91 1.86 0.23
N CYS A 92 -1.28 2.94 -0.46
CA CYS A 92 -0.35 4.00 -0.81
C CYS A 92 0.22 4.69 0.44
N GLN A 93 -0.61 4.90 1.47
CA GLN A 93 -0.18 5.46 2.75
C GLN A 93 0.84 4.57 3.46
N ILE A 94 0.57 3.26 3.56
CA ILE A 94 1.49 2.28 4.15
C ILE A 94 2.84 2.27 3.44
N LEU A 95 2.82 2.24 2.09
CA LEU A 95 4.05 2.22 1.30
C LEU A 95 4.85 3.54 1.43
N PHE A 96 4.16 4.66 1.62
CA PHE A 96 4.79 5.94 1.88
C PHE A 96 5.41 6.02 3.29
N GLU A 97 4.70 5.54 4.31
CA GLU A 97 5.23 5.44 5.68
C GLU A 97 6.41 4.47 5.77
N LEU A 98 6.41 3.40 4.96
CA LEU A 98 7.55 2.49 4.85
C LEU A 98 8.79 3.20 4.29
N ASP A 99 8.62 4.03 3.26
CA ASP A 99 9.71 4.88 2.75
C ASP A 99 10.23 5.81 3.85
N TYR A 100 9.35 6.40 4.66
CA TYR A 100 9.74 7.22 5.80
C TYR A 100 10.57 6.42 6.82
N LEU A 101 10.09 5.24 7.22
CA LEU A 101 10.79 4.38 8.17
C LEU A 101 12.19 3.99 7.69
N HIS A 102 12.40 3.86 6.37
CA HIS A 102 13.71 3.53 5.83
C HIS A 102 14.64 4.74 5.71
N HIS A 103 14.11 5.89 5.30
CA HIS A 103 14.94 7.06 5.03
C HIS A 103 15.14 7.96 6.24
N GLY A 104 14.29 7.86 7.27
CA GLY A 104 14.34 8.72 8.46
C GLY A 104 14.12 10.21 8.14
N LYS A 105 13.62 10.53 6.95
CA LYS A 105 13.38 11.90 6.48
C LYS A 105 11.88 12.13 6.44
N ILE A 106 11.39 13.08 7.24
CA ILE A 106 10.02 13.56 7.14
C ILE A 106 9.83 14.09 5.72
N PRO A 107 8.90 13.52 4.92
CA PRO A 107 8.60 14.08 3.62
C PRO A 107 8.07 15.50 3.82
N PRO A 108 8.56 16.49 3.06
CA PRO A 108 8.20 17.89 3.26
C PRO A 108 6.69 18.14 3.14
N GLU A 109 5.99 17.31 2.36
CA GLU A 109 4.53 17.27 2.29
C GLU A 109 4.07 15.81 2.13
N ILE A 110 2.90 15.49 2.69
CA ILE A 110 2.19 14.24 2.38
C ILE A 110 1.52 14.46 1.02
N PRO A 111 1.99 13.79 -0.06
CA PRO A 111 1.38 13.99 -1.36
C PRO A 111 -0.04 13.43 -1.37
N SER A 112 -0.86 13.82 -2.35
CA SER A 112 -2.15 13.17 -2.57
C SER A 112 -1.91 11.71 -3.01
N LEU A 113 -1.91 10.78 -2.07
CA LEU A 113 -1.57 9.37 -2.29
C LEU A 113 -2.73 8.60 -2.92
N GLY A 114 -2.46 7.84 -3.97
CA GLY A 114 -3.42 6.93 -4.59
C GLY A 114 -4.49 7.59 -5.46
N THR A 115 -4.59 8.93 -5.46
CA THR A 115 -5.65 9.70 -6.14
C THR A 115 -5.78 9.38 -7.62
N LYS A 116 -4.66 9.16 -8.32
CA LYS A 116 -4.69 8.82 -9.76
C LYS A 116 -5.40 7.49 -10.04
N LEU A 117 -5.25 6.48 -9.18
CA LEU A 117 -5.95 5.20 -9.37
C LEU A 117 -7.38 5.25 -8.83
N VAL A 118 -7.59 5.94 -7.70
CA VAL A 118 -8.93 6.22 -7.17
C VAL A 118 -9.81 6.92 -8.22
N ASN A 119 -9.33 8.01 -8.80
CA ASN A 119 -10.06 8.73 -9.84
C ASN A 119 -10.32 7.87 -11.08
N TRP A 120 -9.45 6.89 -11.36
CA TRP A 120 -9.67 5.93 -12.44
C TRP A 120 -10.78 4.93 -12.11
N PHE A 121 -10.91 4.52 -10.84
CA PHE A 121 -12.04 3.69 -10.36
C PHE A 121 -13.37 4.46 -10.37
N SER A 122 -13.33 5.78 -10.15
CA SER A 122 -14.52 6.64 -10.09
C SER A 122 -14.99 7.19 -11.44
N LYS A 123 -14.14 7.21 -12.47
CA LYS A 123 -14.52 7.64 -13.83
C LYS A 123 -15.30 6.51 -14.53
N ASN A 124 -16.63 6.65 -14.51
CA ASN A 124 -17.59 5.87 -15.29
C ASN A 124 -17.34 6.03 -16.80
#